data_AF-A0A4Y7SCR4-F1
#
_entry.id   AF-A0A4Y7SCR4-F1
#
_cell.length_a   1.000
_cell.length_b   1.000
_cell.length_c   1.000
_cell.angle_alpha   90.00
_cell.angle_beta   90.00
_cell.angle_gamma   90.00
#
_symmetry.space_group_name_H-M   'P 1'
#
loop_
_entity.id
_entity.type
_entity.pdbx_description
1 polymer ?
#
loop_
_entity_poly.entity_id
_entity_poly.type
_entity_poly.pdbx_seq_one_letter_code
_entity_poly.pdbx_strand_id
1 'polypeptide(L)'
;MRFSQQDVALVARFQTPTSNDIFLPKLRSLKLRNHIVPDYLDYIAAPVLTTLDIGFDQDNLRWAIHPHLHAFLERSNCHDTLHTLRITDTEFSPEELIAVILELPRLKHLILENVVVQWHRFFDGLENKYKAWRSHSGSGVGSAYPPVPPLNVLELHQISQKDAVLDSVFHFLYAREREPCQLIVSYESLPKIPDEARIQSTWEWIMEYNESPGNATRRDLGIHVSIVPLHLPMFRN
;
A
#
# COMPACT_ATOMS: atom_id res chain seq x y z
N MET A 1 -28.80 -3.09 35.11
CA MET A 1 -28.35 -3.23 33.71
C MET A 1 -27.47 -4.47 33.63
N ARG A 2 -27.89 -5.49 32.86
CA ARG A 2 -27.07 -6.68 32.60
C ARG A 2 -26.44 -6.49 31.23
N PHE A 3 -25.13 -6.28 31.17
CA PHE A 3 -24.39 -6.30 29.92
C PHE A 3 -24.38 -7.73 29.38
N SER A 4 -24.67 -7.91 28.09
CA SER A 4 -24.61 -9.22 27.45
C SER A 4 -23.15 -9.65 27.29
N GLN A 5 -22.85 -10.94 27.26
CA GLN A 5 -21.49 -11.43 26.99
C GLN A 5 -20.93 -10.95 25.63
N GLN A 6 -21.80 -10.53 24.71
CA GLN A 6 -21.40 -9.92 23.43
C GLN A 6 -20.88 -8.49 23.59
N ASP A 7 -21.38 -7.73 24.56
CA ASP A 7 -20.87 -6.38 24.86
C ASP A 7 -19.46 -6.44 25.49
N VAL A 8 -19.17 -7.49 26.26
CA VAL A 8 -17.85 -7.71 26.88
C VAL A 8 -16.81 -8.10 25.83
N ALA A 9 -17.19 -8.87 24.80
CA ALA A 9 -16.29 -9.24 23.70
C ALA A 9 -15.95 -8.05 22.79
N LEU A 10 -16.85 -7.08 22.64
CA LEU A 10 -16.60 -5.84 21.89
C LEU A 10 -15.69 -4.88 22.67
N VAL A 11 -15.83 -4.81 24.00
CA VAL A 11 -14.96 -4.01 24.85
C VAL A 11 -13.56 -4.62 25.00
N ALA A 12 -13.44 -5.96 25.02
CA ALA A 12 -12.15 -6.66 25.10
C ALA A 12 -11.29 -6.56 23.83
N ARG A 13 -11.85 -6.09 22.70
CA ARG A 13 -11.11 -5.85 21.44
C ARG A 13 -10.45 -4.48 21.37
N PHE A 14 -10.76 -3.59 22.30
CA PHE A 14 -10.05 -2.34 22.46
C PHE A 14 -9.07 -2.54 23.61
N GLN A 15 -7.79 -2.76 23.30
CA GLN A 15 -6.75 -2.65 24.31
C GLN A 15 -6.96 -1.31 25.01
N THR A 16 -7.15 -1.33 26.33
CA THR A 16 -7.27 -0.09 27.09
C THR A 16 -5.96 0.68 26.90
N PRO A 17 -6.02 1.93 26.38
CA PRO A 17 -4.83 2.73 26.20
C PRO A 17 -4.03 2.77 27.50
N THR A 18 -2.72 2.55 27.40
CA THR A 18 -1.82 2.77 28.54
C THR A 18 -1.90 4.24 28.96
N SER A 19 -1.50 4.58 30.19
CA SER A 19 -1.71 5.92 30.76
C SER A 19 -1.07 7.08 29.96
N ASN A 20 -0.26 6.78 28.95
CA ASN A 20 0.43 7.76 28.10
C ASN A 20 -0.12 7.84 26.66
N ASP A 21 -1.17 7.06 26.33
CA ASP A 21 -1.73 7.03 24.98
C ASP A 21 -2.76 8.15 24.77
N ILE A 22 -2.62 8.84 23.65
CA ILE A 22 -3.60 9.77 23.09
C ILE A 22 -4.67 8.96 22.36
N PHE A 23 -5.78 8.70 23.03
CA PHE A 23 -6.90 7.96 22.48
C PHE A 23 -7.86 8.84 21.67
N LEU A 24 -8.00 8.55 20.37
CA LEU A 24 -8.78 9.33 19.42
C LEU A 24 -9.89 8.47 18.76
N PRO A 25 -10.96 8.12 19.49
CA PRO A 25 -11.96 7.11 19.07
C PRO A 25 -12.85 7.50 17.90
N LYS A 26 -12.82 8.77 17.49
CA LYS A 26 -13.61 9.31 16.37
C LYS A 26 -12.74 9.78 15.21
N LEU A 27 -11.42 9.65 15.31
CA LEU A 27 -10.49 10.10 14.28
C LEU A 27 -10.56 9.15 13.08
N ARG A 28 -10.97 9.68 11.93
CA ARG A 28 -11.07 8.93 10.67
C ARG A 28 -9.91 9.18 9.72
N SER A 29 -9.28 10.34 9.81
CA SER A 29 -8.14 10.70 8.97
C SER A 29 -7.03 11.25 9.86
N LEU A 30 -5.84 10.69 9.72
CA LEU A 30 -4.63 11.13 10.41
C LEU A 30 -3.61 11.49 9.35
N LYS A 31 -3.15 12.74 9.39
CA LYS A 31 -2.13 13.25 8.50
C LYS A 31 -0.94 13.77 9.31
N LEU A 32 0.21 13.15 9.12
CA LEU A 32 1.48 13.49 9.75
C LEU A 32 2.47 13.78 8.62
N ARG A 33 2.73 15.06 8.34
CA ARG A 33 3.64 15.51 7.28
C ARG A 33 4.70 16.45 7.84
N ASN A 34 5.90 16.39 7.28
CA ASN A 34 7.02 17.27 7.61
C ASN A 34 7.37 17.24 9.11
N HIS A 35 7.14 16.10 9.75
CA HIS A 35 7.56 15.90 11.13
C HIS A 35 9.00 15.40 11.13
N ILE A 36 9.77 15.88 12.09
CA ILE A 36 11.16 15.48 12.27
C ILE A 36 11.21 14.03 12.78
N VAL A 37 10.20 13.56 13.53
CA VAL A 37 10.23 12.28 14.24
C VAL A 37 8.95 11.45 14.06
N PRO A 38 9.04 10.13 13.81
CA PRO A 38 7.92 9.19 13.69
C PRO A 38 7.34 8.75 15.03
N ASP A 39 7.97 9.10 16.16
CA ASP A 39 7.60 8.70 17.52
C ASP A 39 6.19 9.15 17.93
N TYR A 40 5.60 10.16 17.28
CA TYR A 40 4.19 10.51 17.50
C TYR A 40 3.23 9.33 17.24
N LEU A 41 3.57 8.45 16.31
CA LEU A 41 2.81 7.22 16.05
C LEU A 41 2.80 6.30 17.29
N ASP A 42 3.84 6.36 18.12
CA ASP A 42 3.98 5.56 19.34
C ASP A 42 3.08 6.01 20.48
N TYR A 43 2.29 7.07 20.32
CA TYR A 43 1.41 7.58 21.36
C TYR A 43 -0.05 7.69 20.92
N ILE A 44 -0.38 7.40 19.66
CA ILE A 44 -1.74 7.60 19.14
C ILE A 44 -2.46 6.26 19.01
N ALA A 45 -3.70 6.21 19.49
CA ALA A 45 -4.62 5.10 19.27
C ALA A 45 -5.90 5.61 18.56
N ALA A 46 -6.12 5.17 17.32
CA ALA A 46 -7.22 5.63 16.46
C ALA A 46 -8.01 4.45 15.85
N PRO A 47 -8.94 3.82 16.60
CA PRO A 47 -9.58 2.56 16.20
C PRO A 47 -10.58 2.63 15.05
N VAL A 48 -10.98 3.82 14.62
CA VAL A 48 -11.90 4.01 13.48
C VAL A 48 -11.22 4.72 12.31
N LEU A 49 -9.88 4.69 12.29
CA LEU A 49 -9.09 5.34 11.26
C LEU A 49 -9.34 4.69 9.91
N THR A 50 -9.68 5.52 8.92
CA THR A 50 -9.91 5.10 7.53
C THR A 50 -8.82 5.56 6.57
N THR A 51 -8.13 6.65 6.93
CA THR A 51 -7.07 7.25 6.11
C THR A 51 -5.87 7.57 6.99
N LEU A 52 -4.71 7.04 6.60
CA LEU A 52 -3.42 7.36 7.19
C LEU A 52 -2.53 7.98 6.12
N ASP A 53 -2.05 9.19 6.38
CA ASP A 53 -1.17 9.95 5.50
C ASP A 53 0.10 10.33 6.26
N ILE A 54 1.19 9.62 6.04
CA ILE A 54 2.46 9.79 6.75
C ILE A 54 3.56 10.21 5.78
N GLY A 55 4.37 11.18 6.18
CA GLY A 55 5.59 11.53 5.48
C GLY A 55 6.52 12.39 6.31
N PHE A 56 7.82 12.15 6.14
CA PHE A 56 8.87 12.69 6.99
C PHE A 56 9.83 13.52 6.15
N ASP A 57 10.56 14.42 6.80
CA ASP A 57 11.51 15.27 6.09
C ASP A 57 12.61 14.43 5.42
N GLN A 58 13.00 14.78 4.19
CA GLN A 58 13.97 14.04 3.38
C GLN A 58 15.36 14.00 4.02
N ASP A 59 15.69 14.99 4.86
CA ASP A 59 16.94 14.98 5.62
C ASP A 59 17.01 13.83 6.64
N ASN A 60 15.87 13.21 6.96
CA ASN A 60 15.74 12.13 7.93
C ASN A 60 15.32 10.77 7.32
N LEU A 61 15.54 10.55 6.01
CA LEU A 61 15.23 9.29 5.31
C LEU A 61 15.81 8.03 5.99
N ARG A 62 16.79 8.17 6.87
CA ARG A 62 17.44 7.07 7.61
C ARG A 62 16.60 6.48 8.74
N TRP A 63 15.46 7.07 9.08
CA TRP A 63 14.72 6.66 10.27
C TRP A 63 13.78 5.52 9.92
N ALA A 64 13.95 4.39 10.62
CA ALA A 64 13.11 3.22 10.44
C ALA A 64 11.68 3.55 10.91
N ILE A 65 10.82 3.93 9.97
CA ILE A 65 9.40 4.21 10.19
C ILE A 65 8.60 2.92 10.50
N HIS A 66 9.06 1.78 10.01
CA HIS A 66 8.35 0.51 10.10
C HIS A 66 7.97 0.10 11.54
N PRO A 67 8.87 0.11 12.54
CA PRO A 67 8.52 -0.20 13.93
C PRO A 67 7.43 0.71 14.50
N HIS A 68 7.49 2.01 14.22
CA HIS A 68 6.52 3.00 14.70
C HIS A 68 5.15 2.81 14.05
N LEU A 69 5.14 2.56 12.73
CA LEU A 69 3.91 2.29 11.99
C LEU A 69 3.26 1.00 12.46
N HIS A 70 4.02 -0.08 12.62
CA HIS A 70 3.52 -1.35 13.11
C HIS A 70 2.94 -1.22 14.53
N ALA A 71 3.67 -0.59 15.45
CA ALA A 71 3.19 -0.34 16.81
C ALA A 71 1.91 0.52 16.85
N PHE A 72 1.79 1.48 15.93
CA PHE A 72 0.58 2.29 15.77
C PHE A 72 -0.61 1.46 15.27
N LEU A 73 -0.41 0.61 14.26
CA LEU A 73 -1.46 -0.22 13.69
C LEU A 73 -2.01 -1.19 14.73
N GLU A 74 -1.13 -1.90 15.45
CA GLU A 74 -1.49 -2.83 16.52
C GLU A 74 -2.28 -2.14 17.64
N ARG A 75 -1.79 -1.00 18.12
CA ARG A 75 -2.44 -0.25 19.21
C ARG A 75 -3.76 0.37 18.79
N SER A 76 -3.81 0.90 17.57
CA SER A 76 -5.04 1.47 17.03
C SER A 76 -6.05 0.38 16.73
N ASN A 77 -5.63 -0.84 16.43
CA ASN A 77 -6.50 -1.93 15.97
C ASN A 77 -7.38 -1.49 14.78
N CYS A 78 -6.80 -0.74 13.85
CA CYS A 78 -7.50 -0.15 12.71
C CYS A 78 -7.30 -0.93 11.40
N HIS A 79 -6.72 -2.13 11.46
CA HIS A 79 -6.45 -3.03 10.34
C HIS A 79 -7.69 -3.25 9.43
N ASP A 80 -8.86 -3.42 10.06
CA ASP A 80 -10.13 -3.64 9.37
C ASP A 80 -10.86 -2.36 8.94
N THR A 81 -10.38 -1.18 9.35
CA THR A 81 -11.03 0.10 9.03
C THR A 81 -10.18 0.96 8.10
N LEU A 82 -8.88 0.70 7.99
CA LEU A 82 -7.98 1.50 7.17
C LEU A 82 -8.16 1.15 5.69
N HIS A 83 -8.58 2.13 4.89
CA HIS A 83 -8.87 1.96 3.46
C HIS A 83 -7.86 2.68 2.58
N THR A 84 -7.24 3.74 3.08
CA THR A 84 -6.27 4.56 2.37
C THR A 84 -5.00 4.70 3.20
N LEU A 85 -3.88 4.34 2.60
CA LEU A 85 -2.55 4.54 3.15
C LEU A 85 -1.72 5.36 2.16
N ARG A 86 -1.24 6.51 2.61
CA ARG A 86 -0.27 7.33 1.89
C ARG A 86 1.02 7.39 2.68
N ILE A 87 2.11 7.02 2.03
CA ILE A 87 3.48 7.08 2.56
C ILE A 87 4.27 8.00 1.64
N THR A 88 5.04 8.91 2.23
CA THR A 88 5.81 9.87 1.45
C THR A 88 7.14 10.22 2.07
N ASP A 89 8.18 10.38 1.23
CA ASP A 89 9.52 10.80 1.66
C ASP A 89 10.10 9.83 2.72
N THR A 90 10.13 8.54 2.42
CA THR A 90 10.59 7.48 3.36
C THR A 90 11.37 6.38 2.65
N GLU A 91 12.24 5.70 3.37
CA GLU A 91 12.90 4.47 2.93
C GLU A 91 12.28 3.24 3.61
N PHE A 92 12.08 2.17 2.85
CA PHE A 92 11.62 0.87 3.35
C PHE A 92 12.45 -0.25 2.72
N SER A 93 12.77 -1.29 3.50
CA SER A 93 13.06 -2.58 2.88
C SER A 93 11.78 -3.14 2.22
N PRO A 94 11.91 -3.92 1.13
CA PRO A 94 10.75 -4.57 0.51
C PRO A 94 9.93 -5.39 1.52
N GLU A 95 10.59 -6.11 2.41
CA GLU A 95 9.97 -6.99 3.39
C GLU A 95 9.13 -6.22 4.42
N GLU A 96 9.63 -5.08 4.90
CA GLU A 96 8.90 -4.21 5.84
C GLU A 96 7.64 -3.61 5.20
N LEU A 97 7.75 -3.10 3.98
CA LEU A 97 6.60 -2.51 3.29
C LEU A 97 5.55 -3.59 2.93
N ILE A 98 6.00 -4.78 2.55
CA ILE A 98 5.10 -5.94 2.36
C ILE A 98 4.39 -6.24 3.68
N ALA A 99 5.12 -6.38 4.80
CA ALA A 99 4.51 -6.71 6.09
C ALA A 99 3.40 -5.73 6.47
N VAL A 100 3.67 -4.42 6.36
CA VAL A 100 2.68 -3.36 6.61
C VAL A 100 1.45 -3.50 5.71
N ILE A 101 1.64 -3.78 4.42
CA ILE A 101 0.51 -3.90 3.48
C ILE A 101 -0.34 -5.15 3.77
N LEU A 102 0.29 -6.27 4.14
CA LEU A 102 -0.42 -7.50 4.48
C LEU A 102 -1.20 -7.39 5.80
N GLU A 103 -0.81 -6.48 6.70
CA GLU A 103 -1.55 -6.17 7.93
C GLU A 103 -2.85 -5.39 7.68
N LEU A 104 -3.11 -4.93 6.45
CA LEU A 104 -4.21 -4.03 6.13
C LEU A 104 -5.19 -4.67 5.13
N PRO A 105 -5.97 -5.70 5.54
CA PRO A 105 -6.80 -6.50 4.63
C PRO A 105 -7.91 -5.72 3.90
N ARG A 106 -8.22 -4.50 4.37
CA ARG A 106 -9.25 -3.61 3.80
C ARG A 106 -8.66 -2.44 3.00
N LEU A 107 -7.35 -2.40 2.82
CA LEU A 107 -6.68 -1.37 2.06
C LEU A 107 -7.14 -1.40 0.60
N LYS A 108 -7.65 -0.27 0.11
CA LYS A 108 -8.13 -0.11 -1.27
C LYS A 108 -7.31 0.90 -2.06
N HIS A 109 -6.65 1.81 -1.36
CA HIS A 109 -5.88 2.89 -1.97
C HIS A 109 -4.51 2.99 -1.31
N LEU A 110 -3.48 2.67 -2.08
CA LEU A 110 -2.09 2.79 -1.67
C LEU A 110 -1.42 3.89 -2.48
N ILE A 111 -0.84 4.87 -1.79
CA ILE A 111 -0.09 5.98 -2.39
C ILE A 111 1.32 5.94 -1.83
N LEU A 112 2.31 5.74 -2.70
CA LEU A 112 3.73 5.76 -2.37
C LEU A 112 4.38 6.88 -3.15
N GLU A 113 4.80 7.94 -2.47
CA GLU A 113 5.37 9.13 -3.10
C GLU A 113 6.80 9.35 -2.62
N ASN A 114 7.77 9.38 -3.53
CA ASN A 114 9.18 9.49 -3.17
C ASN A 114 9.60 8.47 -2.10
N VAL A 115 9.15 7.22 -2.29
CA VAL A 115 9.49 6.10 -1.40
C VAL A 115 10.67 5.35 -2.00
N VAL A 116 11.76 5.24 -1.24
CA VAL A 116 12.94 4.48 -1.63
C VAL A 116 12.74 3.02 -1.23
N VAL A 117 12.57 2.15 -2.22
CA VAL A 117 12.41 0.70 -2.02
C VAL A 117 12.93 -0.04 -3.26
N GLN A 118 13.40 -1.28 -3.08
CA GLN A 118 13.72 -2.17 -4.19
C GLN A 118 12.42 -2.68 -4.83
N TRP A 119 11.83 -1.87 -5.73
CA TRP A 119 10.49 -2.08 -6.29
C TRP A 119 10.24 -3.47 -6.88
N HIS A 120 11.22 -4.03 -7.59
CA HIS A 120 11.09 -5.37 -8.16
C HIS A 120 10.85 -6.43 -7.07
N ARG A 121 11.69 -6.46 -6.03
CA ARG A 121 11.53 -7.35 -4.88
C ARG A 121 10.23 -7.12 -4.12
N PHE A 122 9.80 -5.86 -4.01
CA PHE A 122 8.55 -5.52 -3.36
C PHE A 122 7.34 -6.14 -4.10
N PHE A 123 7.22 -5.91 -5.41
CA PHE A 123 6.10 -6.44 -6.19
C PHE A 123 6.19 -7.96 -6.39
N ASP A 124 7.38 -8.51 -6.62
CA ASP A 124 7.60 -9.97 -6.69
C ASP A 124 7.18 -10.64 -5.36
N GLY A 125 7.48 -9.99 -4.23
CA GLY A 125 7.08 -10.45 -2.91
C GLY A 125 5.56 -10.48 -2.74
N LEU A 126 4.86 -9.41 -3.13
CA LEU A 126 3.39 -9.38 -3.12
C LEU A 126 2.77 -10.43 -4.05
N GLU A 127 3.32 -10.57 -5.27
CA GLU A 127 2.89 -11.58 -6.23
C GLU A 127 3.03 -12.99 -5.66
N ASN A 128 4.18 -13.31 -5.06
CA ASN A 128 4.43 -14.61 -4.46
C ASN A 128 3.46 -14.92 -3.31
N LYS A 129 3.16 -13.92 -2.45
CA LYS A 129 2.16 -14.08 -1.38
C LYS A 129 0.76 -14.31 -1.93
N TYR A 130 0.39 -13.59 -2.99
CA TYR A 130 -0.90 -13.77 -3.65
C TYR A 130 -1.03 -15.17 -4.28
N LYS A 131 -0.04 -15.59 -5.07
CA LYS A 131 0.02 -16.94 -5.68
C LYS A 131 -0.05 -18.03 -4.61
N ALA A 132 0.75 -17.91 -3.55
CA ALA A 132 0.76 -18.87 -2.46
C ALA A 132 -0.63 -19.00 -1.83
N TRP A 133 -1.30 -17.89 -1.48
CA TRP A 133 -2.66 -17.97 -0.93
C TRP A 133 -3.63 -18.66 -1.88
N ARG A 134 -3.59 -18.31 -3.16
CA ARG A 134 -4.49 -18.91 -4.15
C ARG A 134 -4.31 -20.42 -4.26
N SER A 135 -3.08 -20.92 -4.26
CA SER A 135 -2.79 -22.36 -4.24
C SER A 135 -3.38 -23.07 -3.01
N HIS A 136 -3.52 -22.37 -1.88
CA HIS A 136 -4.10 -22.93 -0.65
C HIS A 136 -5.62 -22.75 -0.57
N SER A 137 -6.19 -21.68 -1.12
CA SER A 137 -7.64 -21.40 -1.06
C SER A 137 -8.49 -22.43 -1.80
N GLY A 138 -7.94 -23.11 -2.82
CA GLY A 138 -8.60 -24.24 -3.47
C GLY A 138 -8.80 -25.48 -2.58
N SER A 139 -8.13 -25.55 -1.41
CA SER A 139 -8.22 -26.68 -0.48
C SER A 139 -9.36 -26.59 0.55
N GLY A 140 -10.10 -25.47 0.61
CA GLY A 140 -11.25 -25.30 1.51
C GLY A 140 -10.91 -25.09 2.99
N VAL A 141 -9.63 -24.96 3.36
CA VAL A 141 -9.18 -24.79 4.78
C VAL A 141 -8.55 -23.40 5.04
N GLY A 142 -8.64 -22.47 4.08
CA GLY A 142 -7.94 -21.18 4.14
C GLY A 142 -8.75 -20.00 4.72
N SER A 143 -8.02 -19.04 5.31
CA SER A 143 -8.49 -17.72 5.76
C SER A 143 -9.47 -17.06 4.77
N ALA A 144 -10.51 -16.41 5.30
CA ALA A 144 -11.57 -15.76 4.52
C ALA A 144 -11.09 -14.55 3.69
N TYR A 145 -9.87 -14.05 3.93
CA TYR A 145 -9.32 -12.88 3.23
C TYR A 145 -8.05 -13.25 2.45
N PRO A 146 -7.85 -12.68 1.25
CA PRO A 146 -6.57 -12.76 0.57
C PRO A 146 -5.50 -12.09 1.46
N PRO A 147 -4.26 -12.61 1.46
CA PRO A 147 -3.18 -12.02 2.24
C PRO A 147 -2.83 -10.64 1.69
N VAL A 148 -2.98 -10.44 0.38
CA VAL A 148 -2.77 -9.15 -0.27
C VAL A 148 -4.10 -8.39 -0.30
N PRO A 149 -4.12 -7.11 0.10
CA PRO A 149 -5.34 -6.33 0.11
C PRO A 149 -5.94 -6.12 -1.29
N PRO A 150 -7.27 -5.93 -1.38
CA PRO A 150 -7.99 -5.66 -2.62
C PRO A 150 -7.76 -4.21 -3.08
N LEU A 151 -6.54 -3.92 -3.54
CA LEU A 151 -6.15 -2.59 -4.01
C LEU A 151 -6.94 -2.23 -5.27
N ASN A 152 -7.74 -1.17 -5.18
CA ASN A 152 -8.47 -0.57 -6.29
C ASN A 152 -7.66 0.54 -6.96
N VAL A 153 -6.82 1.24 -6.19
CA VAL A 153 -5.97 2.33 -6.65
C VAL A 153 -4.58 2.16 -6.08
N LEU A 154 -3.59 2.15 -6.97
CA LEU A 154 -2.16 2.13 -6.66
C LEU A 154 -1.52 3.36 -7.30
N GLU A 155 -1.01 4.25 -6.47
CA GLU A 155 -0.32 5.46 -6.92
C GLU A 155 1.14 5.37 -6.53
N LEU A 156 2.02 5.44 -7.52
CA LEU A 156 3.46 5.42 -7.35
C LEU A 156 4.01 6.74 -7.92
N HIS A 157 4.41 7.64 -7.03
CA HIS A 157 4.83 8.98 -7.39
C HIS A 157 6.32 9.19 -7.13
N GLN A 158 6.94 10.02 -7.98
CA GLN A 158 8.36 10.35 -7.86
C GLN A 158 9.22 9.08 -7.78
N ILE A 159 8.97 8.13 -8.67
CA ILE A 159 9.79 6.91 -8.75
C ILE A 159 11.09 7.23 -9.50
N SER A 160 12.20 6.66 -9.02
CA SER A 160 13.46 6.67 -9.76
C SER A 160 13.34 5.91 -11.07
N GLN A 161 13.81 6.49 -12.18
CA GLN A 161 13.76 5.85 -13.51
C GLN A 161 14.62 4.58 -13.64
N LYS A 162 15.54 4.34 -12.70
CA LYS A 162 16.42 3.17 -12.74
C LYS A 162 15.68 1.86 -12.50
N ASP A 163 14.51 1.97 -11.87
CA ASP A 163 13.76 0.82 -11.44
C ASP A 163 12.81 0.42 -12.58
N ALA A 164 12.95 -0.82 -13.07
CA ALA A 164 12.01 -1.44 -14.02
C ALA A 164 10.66 -1.73 -13.34
N VAL A 165 10.09 -0.73 -12.66
CA VAL A 165 8.94 -0.84 -11.77
C VAL A 165 7.71 -1.31 -12.53
N LEU A 166 7.50 -0.81 -13.74
CA LEU A 166 6.32 -1.16 -14.53
C LEU A 166 6.23 -2.66 -14.80
N ASP A 167 7.37 -3.30 -15.06
CA ASP A 167 7.41 -4.74 -15.37
C ASP A 167 6.91 -5.54 -14.16
N SER A 168 7.54 -5.35 -12.98
CA SER A 168 7.14 -6.04 -11.75
C SER A 168 5.73 -5.65 -11.28
N VAL A 169 5.32 -4.39 -11.42
CA VAL A 169 3.94 -3.97 -11.12
C VAL A 169 2.95 -4.70 -12.01
N PHE A 170 3.22 -4.81 -13.31
CA PHE A 170 2.32 -5.50 -14.23
C PHE A 170 2.26 -7.00 -13.98
N HIS A 171 3.38 -7.64 -13.63
CA HIS A 171 3.36 -9.03 -13.16
C HIS A 171 2.47 -9.21 -11.93
N PHE A 172 2.62 -8.33 -10.93
CA PHE A 172 1.77 -8.33 -9.74
C PHE A 172 0.28 -8.10 -10.07
N LEU A 173 -0.05 -7.07 -10.86
CA LEU A 173 -1.43 -6.77 -11.22
C LEU A 173 -2.07 -7.87 -12.07
N TYR A 174 -1.28 -8.49 -12.97
CA TYR A 174 -1.72 -9.63 -13.76
C TYR A 174 -2.04 -10.84 -12.87
N ALA A 175 -1.19 -11.13 -11.88
CA ALA A 175 -1.40 -12.23 -10.94
C ALA A 175 -2.71 -12.10 -10.13
N ARG A 176 -3.26 -10.89 -9.98
CA ARG A 176 -4.54 -10.62 -9.32
C ARG A 176 -5.78 -10.96 -10.14
N GLU A 177 -5.63 -11.55 -11.33
CA GLU A 177 -6.68 -12.19 -12.13
C GLU A 177 -8.04 -11.46 -12.16
N ARG A 178 -8.07 -10.26 -12.75
CA ARG A 178 -9.28 -9.46 -13.01
C ARG A 178 -9.86 -8.72 -11.80
N GLU A 179 -9.11 -8.57 -10.71
CA GLU A 179 -9.41 -7.50 -9.76
C GLU A 179 -9.03 -6.14 -10.38
N PRO A 180 -10.01 -5.26 -10.69
CA PRO A 180 -9.72 -3.99 -11.34
C PRO A 180 -8.82 -3.12 -10.45
N CYS A 181 -7.79 -2.53 -11.05
CA CYS A 181 -6.87 -1.65 -10.34
C CYS A 181 -6.48 -0.47 -11.22
N GLN A 182 -6.70 0.74 -10.74
CA GLN A 182 -6.14 1.94 -11.33
C GLN A 182 -4.69 2.10 -10.86
N LEU A 183 -3.76 2.13 -11.80
CA LEU A 183 -2.35 2.39 -11.59
C LEU A 183 -2.01 3.82 -12.05
N ILE A 184 -1.53 4.65 -11.13
CA ILE A 184 -1.05 6.00 -11.43
C ILE A 184 0.45 6.03 -11.17
N VAL A 185 1.23 6.47 -12.15
CA VAL A 185 2.69 6.48 -12.06
C VAL A 185 3.23 7.87 -12.39
N SER A 186 4.15 8.39 -11.59
CA SER A 186 4.96 9.56 -11.94
C SER A 186 6.44 9.36 -11.59
N TYR A 187 7.32 9.95 -12.39
CA TYR A 187 8.78 9.80 -12.29
C TYR A 187 9.45 11.11 -11.87
N GLU A 188 10.55 11.03 -11.11
CA GLU A 188 11.26 12.20 -10.55
C GLU A 188 11.80 13.19 -11.60
N SER A 189 12.21 12.71 -12.78
CA SER A 189 12.83 13.56 -13.81
C SER A 189 12.44 13.14 -15.23
N LEU A 190 12.57 14.08 -16.16
CA LEU A 190 12.53 13.87 -17.61
C LEU A 190 13.97 13.62 -18.10
N PRO A 191 14.19 12.68 -19.05
CA PRO A 191 13.55 12.78 -20.36
C PRO A 191 12.87 11.49 -20.88
N LYS A 192 12.81 10.41 -20.10
CA LYS A 192 12.30 9.10 -20.58
C LYS A 192 11.08 8.64 -19.80
N ILE A 193 10.06 9.49 -19.71
CA ILE A 193 8.73 9.02 -19.37
C ILE A 193 8.34 7.98 -20.44
N PRO A 194 7.98 6.74 -20.06
CA PRO A 194 7.47 5.76 -21.02
C PRO A 194 6.26 6.36 -21.74
N ASP A 195 6.27 6.34 -23.07
CA ASP A 195 5.06 6.68 -23.82
C ASP A 195 4.07 5.51 -23.74
N GLU A 196 2.82 5.78 -24.15
CA GLU A 196 1.76 4.76 -24.13
C GLU A 196 2.15 3.51 -24.94
N ALA A 197 2.92 3.69 -26.04
CA ALA A 197 3.41 2.59 -26.86
C ALA A 197 4.34 1.67 -26.07
N ARG A 198 5.31 2.23 -25.33
CA ARG A 198 6.21 1.45 -24.47
C ARG A 198 5.46 0.75 -23.35
N ILE A 199 4.50 1.41 -22.70
CA ILE A 199 3.67 0.78 -21.66
C ILE A 199 2.92 -0.43 -22.25
N GLN A 200 2.33 -0.24 -23.43
CA GLN A 200 1.59 -1.28 -24.13
C GLN A 200 2.50 -2.45 -24.53
N SER A 201 3.68 -2.18 -25.08
CA SER A 201 4.66 -3.22 -25.42
C SER A 201 5.16 -3.99 -24.20
N THR A 202 5.40 -3.32 -23.07
CA THR A 202 5.74 -4.01 -21.81
C THR A 202 4.62 -4.96 -21.40
N TRP A 203 3.37 -4.52 -21.46
CA TRP A 203 2.23 -5.37 -21.14
C TRP A 203 2.12 -6.59 -22.07
N GLU A 204 2.23 -6.38 -23.38
CA GLU A 204 2.18 -7.45 -24.38
C GLU A 204 3.27 -8.49 -24.16
N TRP A 205 4.50 -8.04 -23.86
CA TRP A 205 5.61 -8.92 -23.54
C TRP A 205 5.32 -9.80 -22.31
N ILE A 206 4.73 -9.23 -21.25
CA ILE A 206 4.34 -9.99 -20.05
C ILE A 206 3.27 -11.03 -20.37
N MET A 207 2.29 -10.69 -21.22
CA MET A 207 1.23 -11.62 -21.62
C MET A 207 1.79 -12.79 -22.44
N GLU A 208 2.74 -12.52 -23.34
CA GLU A 208 3.43 -13.55 -24.13
C GLU A 208 4.26 -14.47 -23.24
N TYR A 209 5.00 -13.90 -22.27
CA TYR A 209 5.87 -14.66 -21.38
C TYR A 209 5.13 -15.60 -20.42
N ASN A 210 3.91 -15.24 -19.99
CA ASN A 210 3.13 -16.05 -19.05
C ASN A 210 2.27 -17.14 -19.71
N GLU A 211 2.46 -17.43 -21.02
CA GLU A 211 1.76 -18.48 -21.78
C GLU A 211 0.23 -18.45 -21.64
N SER A 212 -0.36 -17.27 -21.39
CA SER A 212 -1.78 -17.13 -21.15
C SER A 212 -2.53 -17.17 -22.49
N PRO A 213 -3.45 -18.12 -22.73
CA PRO A 213 -4.06 -18.37 -24.05
C PRO A 213 -5.15 -17.35 -24.42
N GLY A 214 -5.12 -16.15 -23.86
CA GLY A 214 -6.11 -15.11 -24.12
C GLY A 214 -5.44 -13.78 -24.41
N ASN A 215 -5.82 -13.16 -25.52
CA ASN A 215 -5.50 -11.77 -25.89
C ASN A 215 -6.15 -10.74 -24.92
N ALA A 216 -6.16 -11.02 -23.61
CA ALA A 216 -6.74 -10.14 -22.61
C ALA A 216 -5.89 -8.89 -22.53
N THR A 217 -6.48 -7.77 -22.94
CA THR A 217 -5.85 -6.46 -22.85
C THR A 217 -5.86 -5.97 -21.40
N ARG A 218 -5.01 -4.99 -21.06
CA ARG A 218 -5.05 -4.29 -19.75
C ARG A 218 -6.47 -3.87 -19.36
N ARG A 219 -7.24 -3.37 -20.34
CA ARG A 219 -8.61 -2.91 -20.15
C ARG A 219 -9.57 -4.05 -19.80
N ASP A 220 -9.37 -5.23 -20.38
CA ASP A 220 -10.18 -6.41 -20.08
C ASP A 220 -9.97 -6.89 -18.63
N LEU A 221 -8.80 -6.60 -18.06
CA LEU A 221 -8.50 -6.85 -16.65
C LEU A 221 -8.86 -5.68 -15.72
N GLY A 222 -9.43 -4.59 -16.25
CA GLY A 222 -9.74 -3.38 -15.48
C GLY A 222 -8.50 -2.64 -14.99
N ILE A 223 -7.34 -2.83 -15.63
CA ILE A 223 -6.09 -2.15 -15.31
C ILE A 223 -6.02 -0.84 -16.12
N HIS A 224 -6.11 0.28 -15.40
CA HIS A 224 -6.01 1.61 -15.99
C HIS A 224 -4.69 2.24 -15.61
N VAL A 225 -3.81 2.48 -16.58
CA VAL A 225 -2.50 3.11 -16.34
C VAL A 225 -2.59 4.58 -16.71
N SER A 226 -2.16 5.46 -15.82
CA SER A 226 -2.00 6.89 -16.09
C SER A 226 -0.60 7.31 -15.72
N ILE A 227 0.19 7.76 -16.70
CA ILE A 227 1.46 8.40 -16.41
C ILE A 227 1.22 9.90 -16.30
N VAL A 228 1.45 10.44 -15.10
CA VAL A 228 1.28 11.85 -14.82
C VAL A 228 2.66 12.50 -14.87
N PRO A 229 2.87 13.52 -15.72
CA PRO A 229 4.12 14.29 -15.67
C PRO A 229 4.23 14.89 -14.27
N LEU A 230 5.44 14.88 -13.69
CA LEU A 230 5.67 15.63 -12.47
C LEU A 230 5.34 17.10 -12.79
N HIS A 231 4.21 17.60 -12.28
CA HIS A 231 4.00 19.04 -12.31
C HIS A 231 5.13 19.62 -11.47
N LEU A 232 6.11 20.25 -12.15
CA LEU A 232 7.11 21.07 -11.51
C LEU A 232 6.36 21.92 -10.48
N PRO A 233 6.78 21.90 -9.20
CA PRO A 233 6.09 22.70 -8.20
C PRO A 233 6.04 24.13 -8.73
N MET A 234 4.83 24.65 -8.93
CA MET A 234 4.66 26.10 -9.05
C MET A 234 5.30 26.67 -7.79
N PHE A 235 6.39 27.42 -7.98
CA PHE A 235 7.19 28.06 -6.95
C PHE A 235 6.33 28.38 -5.72
N ARG A 236 6.55 27.63 -4.63
CA ARG A 236 6.08 28.07 -3.31
C ARG A 236 7.02 29.19 -2.89
N ASN A 237 6.60 30.43 -3.18
CA ASN A 237 7.19 31.65 -2.62
C ASN A 237 7.02 31.68 -1.10
#